data_AF-A0A368EXC2-F1
#
_entry.id   AF-A0A368EXC2-F1
#
_cell.length_a   1.000
_cell.length_b   1.000
_cell.length_c   1.000
_cell.angle_alpha   90.00
_cell.angle_beta   90.00
_cell.angle_gamma   90.00
#
_symmetry.space_group_name_H-M   'P 1'
#
loop_
_entity.id
_entity.type
_entity.pdbx_description
1 polymer ?
#
loop_
_entity_poly.entity_id
_entity_poly.type
_entity_poly.pdbx_seq_one_letter_code
_entity_poly.pdbx_strand_id
1 'polypeptide(L)'
;MSDDAISANDFYVRYYVGHKGKFGHEFLEFEFRPNGQLRYANNSNYKNDTIIRKEAFISPAVLQELKRIVEDSEIMQEDDANWPEPDKVGRQELEILMNNEHISFTTGKIGSLADVNNSKVS
;
A
#
# COMPACT_ATOMS: atom_id res chain seq x y z
N MET A 1 22.83 14.50 -1.57
CA MET A 1 21.44 14.08 -1.84
C MET A 1 21.55 12.75 -2.56
N SER A 2 21.78 11.69 -1.80
CA SER A 2 21.82 10.33 -2.34
C SER A 2 20.40 9.78 -2.26
N ASP A 3 19.85 9.39 -3.41
CA ASP A 3 18.81 8.37 -3.43
C ASP A 3 19.39 7.16 -2.70
N ASP A 4 18.90 6.88 -1.49
CA ASP A 4 19.22 5.65 -0.77
C ASP A 4 18.67 4.51 -1.62
N ALA A 5 19.53 3.96 -2.48
CA ALA A 5 19.21 2.82 -3.32
C ALA A 5 18.76 1.68 -2.41
N ILE A 6 17.49 1.30 -2.53
CA ILE A 6 16.93 0.17 -1.80
C ILE A 6 17.72 -1.08 -2.20
N SER A 7 18.44 -1.65 -1.25
CA SER A 7 19.16 -2.90 -1.42
C SER A 7 18.18 -4.06 -1.54
N ALA A 8 18.53 -5.12 -2.26
CA ALA A 8 17.66 -6.28 -2.40
C ALA A 8 17.38 -6.99 -1.03
N ASN A 9 18.22 -6.78 -0.01
CA ASN A 9 17.98 -7.28 1.35
C ASN A 9 17.08 -6.36 2.20
N ASP A 10 16.68 -5.22 1.67
CA ASP A 10 15.92 -4.24 2.41
C ASP A 10 14.45 -4.60 2.49
N PHE A 11 13.79 -4.11 3.54
CA PHE A 11 12.34 -4.21 3.69
C PHE A 11 11.68 -2.89 3.35
N TYR A 12 10.75 -2.95 2.40
CA TYR A 12 9.95 -1.82 1.96
C TYR A 12 8.50 -2.26 1.87
N VAL A 13 7.58 -1.41 2.33
CA VAL A 13 6.16 -1.59 2.04
C VAL A 13 5.50 -0.24 1.79
N ARG A 14 4.73 -0.16 0.70
CA ARG A 14 3.88 0.97 0.36
C ARG A 14 2.48 0.48 0.07
N TYR A 15 1.51 1.18 0.63
CA TYR A 15 0.10 0.97 0.31
C TYR A 15 -0.53 2.28 -0.10
N TYR A 16 -1.29 2.24 -1.18
CA TYR A 16 -2.10 3.34 -1.66
C TYR A 16 -3.53 2.88 -1.87
N VAL A 17 -4.48 3.69 -1.45
CA VAL A 17 -5.89 3.55 -1.84
C VAL A 17 -6.44 4.92 -2.18
N GLY A 18 -7.12 5.02 -3.31
CA GLY A 18 -7.72 6.29 -3.69
C GLY A 18 -8.72 6.18 -4.82
N HIS A 19 -9.47 7.25 -5.01
CA HIS A 19 -10.46 7.36 -6.07
C HIS A 19 -10.64 8.82 -6.50
N LYS A 20 -11.09 9.01 -7.75
CA LYS A 20 -11.41 10.33 -8.28
C LYS A 20 -12.92 10.49 -8.30
N GLY A 21 -13.45 11.11 -7.25
CA GLY A 21 -14.86 11.42 -7.12
C GLY A 21 -15.25 12.76 -7.74
N LYS A 22 -16.53 13.12 -7.60
CA LYS A 22 -17.08 14.42 -8.06
C LYS A 22 -16.36 15.62 -7.43
N PHE A 23 -15.80 15.45 -6.24
CA PHE A 23 -15.19 16.51 -5.44
C PHE A 23 -13.66 16.49 -5.48
N GLY A 24 -13.06 15.77 -6.44
CA GLY A 24 -11.62 15.70 -6.62
C GLY A 24 -11.05 14.33 -6.28
N HIS A 25 -9.75 14.30 -6.01
CA HIS A 25 -9.01 13.08 -5.73
C HIS A 25 -8.88 12.86 -4.23
N GLU A 26 -9.52 11.81 -3.73
CA GLU A 26 -9.38 11.37 -2.34
C GLU A 26 -8.47 10.14 -2.28
N PHE A 27 -7.53 10.12 -1.35
CA PHE A 27 -6.61 9.00 -1.18
C PHE A 27 -6.05 8.90 0.24
N LEU A 28 -5.56 7.72 0.56
CA LEU A 28 -4.70 7.42 1.70
C LEU A 28 -3.49 6.66 1.18
N GLU A 29 -2.31 7.05 1.62
CA GLU A 29 -1.05 6.41 1.28
C GLU A 29 -0.15 6.33 2.51
N PHE A 30 0.51 5.20 2.69
CA PHE A 30 1.63 5.08 3.63
C PHE A 30 2.79 4.31 3.01
N GLU A 31 4.00 4.65 3.46
CA GLU A 31 5.25 4.06 3.01
C GLU A 31 6.15 3.84 4.23
N PHE A 32 6.65 2.61 4.39
CA PHE A 32 7.70 2.26 5.33
C PHE A 32 8.98 1.98 4.56
N ARG A 33 10.02 2.78 4.83
CA ARG A 33 11.31 2.67 4.17
C ARG A 33 12.28 1.79 4.96
N PRO A 34 13.33 1.26 4.31
CA PRO A 34 14.33 0.41 4.95
C PRO A 34 15.04 1.08 6.13
N ASN A 35 15.21 2.41 6.05
CA ASN A 35 15.83 3.23 7.11
C ASN A 35 14.90 3.51 8.31
N GLY A 36 13.70 2.93 8.34
CA GLY A 36 12.72 3.14 9.40
C GLY A 36 11.91 4.42 9.28
N GLN A 37 12.01 5.15 8.16
CA GLN A 37 11.14 6.30 7.89
C GLN A 37 9.74 5.81 7.49
N LEU A 38 8.74 6.19 8.28
CA LEU A 38 7.32 6.10 7.94
C LEU A 38 6.87 7.43 7.34
N ARG A 39 6.26 7.37 6.16
CA ARG A 39 5.60 8.50 5.51
C ARG A 39 4.12 8.19 5.36
N TYR A 40 3.27 9.14 5.73
CA TYR A 40 1.81 9.01 5.67
C TYR A 40 1.22 10.24 4.99
N ALA A 41 0.31 10.00 4.05
CA ALA A 41 -0.48 11.03 3.39
C ALA A 41 -1.96 10.63 3.36
N ASN A 42 -2.84 11.56 3.71
CA ASN A 42 -4.28 11.37 3.59
C ASN A 42 -4.93 12.65 3.07
N ASN A 43 -5.68 12.49 1.99
CA ASN A 43 -6.51 13.53 1.40
C ASN A 43 -7.96 13.02 1.33
N SER A 44 -8.83 13.51 2.22
CA SER A 44 -10.24 13.11 2.29
C SER A 44 -11.22 14.17 1.79
N ASN A 45 -10.74 15.35 1.35
CA ASN A 45 -11.53 16.50 0.89
C ASN A 45 -12.75 16.87 1.78
N TYR A 46 -12.80 16.40 3.03
CA TYR A 46 -13.89 16.67 3.95
C TYR A 46 -13.75 18.11 4.45
N LYS A 47 -14.77 18.94 4.21
CA LYS A 47 -14.88 20.32 4.73
C LYS A 47 -13.67 21.24 4.43
N ASN A 48 -13.09 21.15 3.24
CA ASN A 48 -11.92 21.95 2.82
C ASN A 48 -10.64 21.68 3.64
N ASP A 49 -10.52 20.51 4.27
CA ASP A 49 -9.28 20.15 4.96
C ASP A 49 -8.08 20.09 4.00
N THR A 50 -6.94 20.58 4.49
CA THR A 50 -5.66 20.44 3.81
C THR A 50 -5.16 19.00 3.90
N ILE A 51 -4.42 18.55 2.89
CA ILE A 51 -3.83 17.21 2.87
C ILE A 51 -3.01 16.98 4.14
N ILE A 52 -3.32 15.92 4.88
CA ILE A 52 -2.55 15.53 6.05
C ILE A 52 -1.30 14.80 5.56
N ARG A 53 -0.13 15.34 5.89
CA ARG A 53 1.16 14.70 5.65
C ARG A 53 1.92 14.59 6.96
N LYS A 54 2.39 13.38 7.28
CA LYS A 54 3.17 13.09 8.48
C LYS A 54 4.34 12.20 8.13
N GLU A 55 5.47 12.48 8.75
CA GLU A 55 6.66 11.64 8.68
C GLU A 55 7.16 11.39 10.09
N ALA A 56 7.64 10.17 10.34
CA ALA A 56 8.21 9.76 11.61
C ALA A 56 9.26 8.67 11.38
N PHE A 57 10.19 8.51 12.32
CA PHE A 57 11.05 7.33 12.36
C PHE A 57 10.48 6.34 13.36
N ILE A 58 10.35 5.08 12.93
CA ILE A 58 9.85 4.00 13.76
C ILE A 58 11.01 3.16 14.32
N SER A 59 10.75 2.48 15.44
CA SER A 59 11.73 1.58 16.02
C SER A 59 11.93 0.32 15.14
N PRO A 60 13.10 -0.33 15.22
CA PRO A 60 13.34 -1.60 14.53
C PRO A 60 12.32 -2.69 14.87
N ALA A 61 11.76 -2.69 16.10
CA ALA A 61 10.74 -3.65 16.51
C ALA A 61 9.44 -3.53 15.68
N VAL A 62 9.07 -2.31 15.28
CA VAL A 62 7.89 -2.09 14.43
C VAL A 62 8.14 -2.60 13.01
N LEU A 63 9.34 -2.38 12.47
CA LEU A 63 9.72 -2.95 11.16
C LEU A 63 9.72 -4.48 11.19
N GLN A 64 10.25 -5.07 12.26
CA GLN A 64 10.27 -6.53 12.41
C GLN A 64 8.85 -7.11 12.48
N GLU A 65 7.93 -6.45 13.18
CA GLU A 65 6.54 -6.90 13.25
C GLU A 65 5.82 -6.76 11.91
N LEU A 66 6.10 -5.69 11.14
CA LEU A 66 5.57 -5.55 9.79
C LEU A 66 6.06 -6.68 8.86
N LYS A 67 7.34 -7.05 8.93
CA LYS A 67 7.88 -8.21 8.20
C LYS A 67 7.14 -9.49 8.59
N ARG A 68 6.97 -9.74 9.89
CA ARG A 68 6.27 -10.93 10.40
C ARG A 68 4.83 -11.00 9.88
N ILE A 69 4.12 -9.87 9.82
CA ILE A 69 2.75 -9.82 9.28
C ILE A 69 2.73 -10.15 7.78
N VAL A 70 3.67 -9.59 7.01
CA VAL A 70 3.80 -9.89 5.57
C VAL A 70 4.09 -11.37 5.35
N GLU A 71 5.03 -11.95 6.10
CA GLU A 71 5.38 -13.37 6.04
C GLU A 71 4.17 -14.26 6.39
N ASP A 72 3.52 -14.02 7.53
CA ASP A 72 2.36 -14.80 7.99
C ASP A 72 1.17 -14.74 7.03
N SER A 73 1.01 -13.63 6.30
CA SER A 73 -0.08 -13.46 5.33
C SER A 73 0.12 -14.22 4.02
N GLU A 74 1.33 -14.73 3.76
CA GLU A 74 1.71 -15.39 2.51
C GLU A 74 1.52 -14.51 1.25
N ILE A 75 1.28 -13.20 1.41
CA ILE A 75 0.96 -12.26 0.32
C ILE A 75 2.02 -12.18 -0.78
N MET A 76 3.28 -12.52 -0.45
CA MET A 76 4.39 -12.58 -1.42
C MET A 76 4.25 -13.72 -2.44
N GLN A 77 3.38 -14.71 -2.17
CA GLN A 77 3.12 -15.85 -3.05
C GLN A 77 1.94 -15.63 -4.00
N GLU A 78 1.24 -14.50 -3.87
CA GLU A 78 0.05 -14.17 -4.64
C GLU A 78 0.39 -13.44 -5.96
N ASP A 79 -0.58 -13.43 -6.88
CA ASP A 79 -0.48 -12.76 -8.18
C ASP A 79 -1.80 -12.04 -8.51
N ASP A 80 -1.70 -10.80 -8.99
CA ASP A 80 -2.86 -9.94 -9.23
C ASP A 80 -3.43 -10.05 -10.66
N ALA A 81 -2.91 -10.94 -11.53
CA ALA A 81 -3.32 -11.01 -12.93
C ALA A 81 -4.81 -11.32 -13.14
N ASN A 82 -5.47 -11.91 -12.13
CA ASN A 82 -6.91 -12.21 -12.15
C ASN A 82 -7.74 -11.31 -11.22
N TRP A 83 -7.12 -10.32 -10.58
CA TRP A 83 -7.81 -9.40 -9.68
C TRP A 83 -8.64 -8.39 -10.48
N PRO A 84 -9.68 -7.80 -9.88
CA PRO A 84 -10.44 -6.74 -10.53
C PRO A 84 -9.52 -5.56 -10.89
N GLU A 85 -9.59 -5.10 -12.13
CA GLU A 85 -8.85 -3.92 -12.58
C GLU A 85 -9.35 -2.63 -11.90
N PRO A 86 -8.49 -1.62 -11.70
CA PRO A 86 -8.89 -0.31 -11.21
C PRO A 86 -9.94 0.37 -12.10
N ASP A 87 -10.88 1.06 -11.47
CA ASP A 87 -11.94 1.78 -12.19
C ASP A 87 -12.17 3.19 -11.61
N LYS A 88 -13.31 3.81 -11.99
CA LYS A 88 -13.69 5.13 -11.48
C LYS A 88 -14.05 5.12 -9.98
N VAL A 89 -14.46 3.97 -9.44
CA VAL A 89 -14.85 3.80 -8.04
C VAL A 89 -13.62 3.78 -7.14
N GLY A 90 -12.50 3.24 -7.63
CA GLY A 90 -11.21 3.44 -6.99
C GLY A 90 -10.13 2.45 -7.42
N ARG A 91 -8.95 2.69 -6.85
CA ARG A 91 -7.72 1.93 -7.05
C ARG A 91 -7.09 1.63 -5.70
N GLN A 92 -6.55 0.44 -5.56
CA GLN A 92 -5.63 0.04 -4.51
C GLN A 92 -4.32 -0.41 -5.13
N GLU A 93 -3.21 -0.07 -4.48
CA GLU A 93 -1.87 -0.53 -4.83
C GLU A 93 -1.18 -1.00 -3.56
N LEU A 94 -0.51 -2.15 -3.65
CA LEU A 94 0.35 -2.67 -2.60
C LEU A 94 1.69 -3.03 -3.22
N GLU A 95 2.77 -2.49 -2.67
CA GLU A 95 4.12 -2.74 -3.15
C GLU A 95 5.00 -3.15 -1.97
N ILE A 96 5.66 -4.30 -2.08
CA ILE A 96 6.49 -4.86 -1.02
C ILE A 96 7.81 -5.35 -1.62
N LEU A 97 8.93 -4.94 -1.01
CA LEU A 97 10.24 -5.56 -1.20
C LEU A 97 10.63 -6.26 0.09
N MET A 98 10.93 -7.55 0.02
CA MET A 98 11.38 -8.35 1.15
C MET A 98 12.20 -9.54 0.65
N ASN A 99 13.31 -9.87 1.30
CA ASN A 99 14.12 -11.07 0.99
C ASN A 99 14.52 -11.20 -0.49
N ASN A 100 14.87 -10.08 -1.14
CA ASN A 100 15.21 -10.00 -2.57
C ASN A 100 14.04 -10.29 -3.53
N GLU A 101 12.82 -10.39 -3.02
CA GLU A 101 11.60 -10.52 -3.79
C GLU A 101 10.83 -9.20 -3.79
N HIS A 102 10.29 -8.82 -4.95
CA HIS A 102 9.51 -7.60 -5.14
C HIS A 102 8.15 -7.97 -5.73
N ILE A 103 7.08 -7.59 -5.02
CA ILE A 103 5.72 -7.67 -5.52
C ILE A 103 5.13 -6.27 -5.66
N SER A 104 4.27 -6.09 -6.66
CA SER A 104 3.53 -4.86 -6.88
C SER A 104 2.17 -5.20 -7.43
N PHE A 105 1.16 -5.10 -6.57
CA PHE A 105 -0.22 -5.39 -6.92
C PHE A 105 -0.98 -4.11 -7.20
N THR A 106 -1.91 -4.18 -8.16
CA THR A 106 -2.86 -3.14 -8.48
C THR A 106 -4.25 -3.75 -8.65
N THR A 107 -5.24 -3.23 -7.93
CA THR A 107 -6.63 -3.69 -8.05
C THR A 107 -7.65 -2.56 -7.90
N GLY A 108 -8.88 -2.82 -8.30
CA GLY A 108 -10.04 -1.99 -8.01
C GLY A 108 -10.34 -1.90 -6.51
N LYS A 109 -11.21 -0.95 -6.15
CA LYS A 109 -11.61 -0.80 -4.75
C LYS A 109 -12.50 -1.97 -4.31
N ILE A 110 -11.95 -2.85 -3.48
CA ILE A 110 -12.69 -3.89 -2.75
C ILE A 110 -13.49 -3.24 -1.61
N GLY A 111 -14.82 -3.33 -1.64
CA GLY A 111 -15.70 -2.73 -0.63
C GLY A 111 -16.15 -3.72 0.44
N SER A 112 -16.21 -5.01 0.11
CA SER A 112 -16.72 -6.06 0.99
C SER A 112 -16.14 -7.43 0.63
N LEU A 113 -16.30 -8.40 1.55
CA LEU A 113 -15.95 -9.80 1.28
C LEU A 113 -16.77 -10.40 0.10
N ALA A 114 -17.97 -9.89 -0.13
CA ALA A 114 -18.78 -10.33 -1.27
C ALA A 114 -18.12 -9.99 -2.61
N ASP A 115 -17.39 -8.87 -2.70
CA ASP A 115 -16.67 -8.48 -3.92
C ASP A 115 -15.52 -9.44 -4.21
N VAL A 116 -14.85 -9.93 -3.16
CA VAL A 116 -13.79 -10.94 -3.26
C VAL A 116 -14.36 -12.28 -3.70
N ASN A 117 -15.43 -12.75 -3.06
CA ASN A 117 -16.05 -14.05 -3.38
C ASN A 117 -16.61 -14.10 -4.81
N ASN A 118 -16.98 -12.96 -5.38
CA ASN A 118 -17.51 -12.86 -6.75
C ASN A 118 -16.40 -12.57 -7.79
N SER A 119 -15.15 -12.40 -7.36
CA SER A 119 -14.00 -12.20 -8.25
C SER A 119 -13.55 -13.54 -8.86
N LYS A 120 -12.75 -13.49 -9.93
CA LYS A 120 -12.27 -14.69 -10.64
C LYS A 120 -11.21 -15.49 -9.86
N VAL A 121 -10.96 -15.13 -8.60
CA VAL A 121 -9.87 -15.66 -7.78
C VAL A 121 -10.34 -16.79 -6.85
N SER A 122 -11.51 -17.40 -7.11
CA SER A 122 -11.99 -18.59 -6.37
C SER A 122 -11.60 -19.90 -7.05
#